data_AF-A0A948M5S8-F1
#
_entry.id   AF-A0A948M5S8-F1
#
_cell.length_a   1.000
_cell.length_b   1.000
_cell.length_c   1.000
_cell.angle_alpha   90.00
_cell.angle_beta   90.00
_cell.angle_gamma   90.00
#
_symmetry.space_group_name_H-M   'P 1'
#
loop_
_entity.id
_entity.type
_entity.pdbx_description
1 polymer ?
#
loop_
_entity_poly.entity_id
_entity_poly.type
_entity_poly.pdbx_seq_one_letter_code
_entity_poly.pdbx_strand_id
1 'polypeptide(L)'
;MAQYNSRTLRNIEAKIDSLEEGSVRYQVLQNAKNFKTSWVELGRSLYTVHRDKLYKEWGYSVFENYASKEIGIKKDTAMKLLRSYYFLEKEEPDYLKEDFVRQAQTASVPNYESVNLLRLAKNKKALDETDYKEFRKQVFEKGKDARELKKDLTAIIRQRLELEPEEAR
;
A
#
# COMPACT_ATOMS: atom_id res chain seq x y z
N MET A 1 7.43 -4.42 28.74
CA MET A 1 8.19 -4.51 27.47
C MET A 1 8.44 -3.10 26.96
N ALA A 2 9.67 -2.60 27.07
CA ALA A 2 10.01 -1.24 26.62
C ALA A 2 10.03 -1.22 25.09
N GLN A 3 8.98 -0.70 24.49
CA GLN A 3 8.94 -0.44 23.05
C GLN A 3 10.02 0.61 22.77
N TYR A 4 11.05 0.25 21.99
CA TYR A 4 12.08 1.18 21.57
C TYR A 4 11.40 2.32 20.77
N ASN A 5 11.09 3.43 21.45
CA ASN A 5 10.52 4.61 20.82
C ASN A 5 11.58 5.25 19.94
N SER A 6 11.57 4.87 18.65
CA SER A 6 12.41 5.47 17.62
C SER A 6 12.25 6.99 17.61
N ARG A 7 13.28 7.73 17.19
CA ARG A 7 13.25 9.19 17.07
C ARG A 7 12.02 9.67 16.27
N THR A 8 11.65 8.92 15.24
CA THR A 8 10.45 9.17 14.43
C THR A 8 9.16 9.10 15.25
N LEU A 9 9.00 8.07 16.09
CA LEU A 9 7.78 7.90 16.88
C LEU A 9 7.60 9.03 17.89
N ARG A 10 8.70 9.47 18.54
CA ARG A 10 8.66 10.62 19.47
C ARG A 10 8.29 11.91 18.75
N ASN A 11 8.80 12.13 17.54
CA ASN A 11 8.46 13.30 16.73
C ASN A 11 6.98 13.30 16.32
N ILE A 12 6.43 12.12 16.00
CA ILE A 12 5.00 11.95 15.68
C ILE A 12 4.15 12.28 16.90
N GLU A 13 4.50 11.74 18.07
CA GLU A 13 3.78 11.97 19.33
C GLU A 13 3.78 13.44 19.72
N ALA A 14 4.94 14.09 19.72
CA ALA A 14 5.04 15.52 20.03
C ALA A 14 4.22 16.40 19.06
N LYS A 15 4.10 15.98 17.79
CA LYS A 15 3.25 16.68 16.82
C LYS A 15 1.78 16.47 17.10
N ILE A 16 1.36 15.24 17.39
CA ILE A 16 -0.02 14.90 17.73
C ILE A 16 -0.52 15.77 18.89
N ASP A 17 0.29 15.94 19.94
CA ASP A 17 -0.07 16.73 21.12
C ASP A 17 -0.31 18.22 20.82
N SER A 18 0.26 18.72 19.72
CA SER A 18 0.09 20.12 19.27
C SER A 18 -1.04 20.32 18.25
N LEU A 19 -1.68 19.24 17.79
CA LEU A 19 -2.71 19.29 16.77
C LEU A 19 -4.11 19.20 17.38
N GLU A 20 -5.08 19.80 16.70
CA GLU A 20 -6.49 19.62 17.02
C GLU A 20 -6.89 18.15 16.85
N GLU A 21 -7.47 17.58 17.90
CA GLU A 21 -7.99 16.22 17.90
C GLU A 21 -9.07 16.07 16.83
N GLY A 22 -9.01 14.98 16.05
CA GLY A 22 -9.95 14.72 14.96
C GLY A 22 -9.62 15.41 13.64
N SER A 23 -8.63 16.33 13.59
CA SER A 23 -8.17 16.90 12.33
C SER A 23 -7.58 15.83 11.39
N VAL A 24 -7.60 16.07 10.07
CA VAL A 24 -7.03 15.13 9.08
C VAL A 24 -5.54 14.87 9.36
N ARG A 25 -4.79 15.92 9.73
CA ARG A 25 -3.36 15.81 10.05
C ARG A 25 -3.13 14.94 11.29
N TYR A 26 -3.95 15.11 12.32
CA TYR A 26 -3.94 14.27 13.52
C TYR A 26 -4.18 12.80 13.17
N GLN A 27 -5.22 12.51 12.38
CA GLN A 27 -5.56 11.14 11.99
C GLN A 27 -4.45 10.47 11.17
N VAL A 28 -3.81 11.20 10.24
CA VAL A 28 -2.69 10.64 9.45
C VAL A 28 -1.54 10.22 10.35
N LEU A 29 -1.22 11.03 11.36
CA LEU A 29 -0.15 10.74 12.32
C LEU A 29 -0.49 9.55 13.22
N GLN A 30 -1.74 9.42 13.67
CA GLN A 30 -2.20 8.24 14.41
C GLN A 30 -2.07 6.96 13.55
N ASN A 31 -2.54 7.00 12.30
CA ASN A 31 -2.45 5.86 11.38
C ASN A 31 -0.99 5.50 11.06
N ALA A 32 -0.08 6.48 11.06
CA ALA A 32 1.34 6.24 10.88
C ALA A 32 1.99 5.50 12.06
N LYS A 33 1.55 5.76 13.30
CA LYS A 33 2.00 4.98 14.48
C LYS A 33 1.63 3.51 14.34
N ASN A 34 0.44 3.25 13.80
CA ASN A 34 -0.14 1.92 13.62
C ASN A 34 0.17 1.30 12.24
N PHE A 35 1.13 1.85 11.49
CA PHE A 35 1.45 1.40 10.13
C PHE A 35 1.69 -0.12 10.03
N LYS A 36 2.36 -0.71 11.03
CA LYS A 36 2.67 -2.15 11.05
C LYS A 36 1.43 -3.04 11.14
N THR A 37 0.35 -2.53 11.71
CA THR A 37 -0.88 -3.28 11.97
C THR A 37 -2.02 -2.88 11.03
N SER A 38 -1.97 -1.70 10.41
CA SER A 38 -3.01 -1.24 9.47
C SER A 38 -2.45 -0.30 8.40
N TRP A 39 -1.80 -0.85 7.37
CA TRP A 39 -1.28 -0.05 6.27
C TRP A 39 -2.39 0.58 5.42
N VAL A 40 -3.57 -0.05 5.35
CA VAL A 40 -4.71 0.40 4.54
C VAL A 40 -5.24 1.74 5.05
N GLU A 41 -5.37 1.90 6.36
CA GLU A 41 -5.76 3.17 7.00
C GLU A 41 -4.77 4.29 6.70
N LEU A 42 -3.47 3.99 6.82
CA LEU A 42 -2.44 4.96 6.45
C LEU A 42 -2.51 5.30 4.95
N GLY A 43 -2.68 4.30 4.08
CA GLY A 43 -2.86 4.50 2.65
C GLY A 43 -4.03 5.42 2.32
N ARG A 44 -5.18 5.24 2.98
CA ARG A 44 -6.37 6.09 2.85
C ARG A 44 -6.11 7.53 3.26
N SER A 45 -5.45 7.72 4.41
CA SER A 45 -5.09 9.05 4.90
C SER A 45 -4.10 9.74 3.96
N LEU A 46 -3.07 9.03 3.52
CA LEU A 46 -2.09 9.53 2.55
C LEU A 46 -2.75 9.89 1.21
N TYR A 47 -3.72 9.09 0.76
CA TYR A 47 -4.49 9.38 -0.45
C TYR A 47 -5.29 10.68 -0.32
N THR A 48 -5.99 10.87 0.78
CA THR A 48 -6.73 12.10 1.07
C THR A 48 -5.79 13.31 1.07
N VAL A 49 -4.67 13.23 1.80
CA VAL A 49 -3.66 14.30 1.86
C VAL A 49 -3.10 14.63 0.48
N HIS A 50 -2.81 13.61 -0.33
CA HIS A 50 -2.25 13.81 -1.67
C HIS A 50 -3.28 14.42 -2.63
N ARG A 51 -4.50 13.87 -2.68
CA ARG A 51 -5.60 14.29 -3.55
C ARG A 51 -5.98 15.75 -3.29
N ASP A 52 -6.15 16.09 -2.02
CA ASP A 52 -6.64 17.41 -1.60
C ASP A 52 -5.48 18.41 -1.38
N LYS A 53 -4.24 17.97 -1.60
CA LYS A 53 -3.00 18.76 -1.47
C LYS A 53 -2.81 19.40 -0.10
N LEU A 54 -3.38 18.81 0.95
CA LEU A 54 -3.31 19.31 2.34
C LEU A 54 -1.87 19.51 2.84
N TYR A 55 -0.93 18.72 2.31
CA TYR A 55 0.49 18.90 2.61
C TYR A 55 1.01 20.31 2.29
N LYS A 56 0.42 21.01 1.30
CA LYS A 56 0.79 22.39 0.96
C LYS A 56 0.34 23.39 2.02
N GLU A 57 -0.89 23.22 2.52
CA GLU A 57 -1.45 24.03 3.60
C GLU A 57 -0.64 23.86 4.89
N TRP A 58 -0.06 22.68 5.08
CA TRP A 58 0.83 22.38 6.21
C TRP A 58 2.28 22.85 6.02
N GLY A 59 2.56 23.56 4.94
CA GLY A 59 3.87 24.16 4.67
C GLY A 59 4.86 23.28 3.91
N TYR A 60 4.43 22.15 3.32
CA TYR A 60 5.29 21.29 2.52
C TYR A 60 5.12 21.56 1.02
N SER A 61 6.23 21.78 0.32
CA SER A 61 6.21 22.06 -1.12
C SER A 61 5.72 20.89 -1.98
N VAL A 62 6.06 19.66 -1.59
CA VAL A 62 5.67 18.41 -2.26
C VAL A 62 5.31 17.35 -1.23
N PHE A 63 4.43 16.43 -1.61
CA PHE A 63 3.90 15.38 -0.74
C PHE A 63 5.00 14.51 -0.10
N GLU A 64 6.06 14.20 -0.85
CA GLU A 64 7.12 13.32 -0.36
C GLU A 64 7.97 13.98 0.72
N ASN A 65 8.05 15.32 0.73
CA ASN A 65 8.68 16.06 1.83
C ASN A 65 7.83 15.96 3.09
N TYR A 66 6.50 16.04 2.98
CA TYR A 66 5.60 15.80 4.10
C TYR A 66 5.77 14.38 4.65
N ALA A 67 5.69 13.36 3.78
CA ALA A 67 5.82 11.96 4.19
C ALA A 67 7.16 11.66 4.89
N SER A 68 8.27 12.18 4.37
CA SER A 68 9.60 11.92 4.93
C SER A 68 9.92 12.75 6.19
N LYS A 69 9.52 14.02 6.24
CA LYS A 69 9.89 14.93 7.35
C LYS A 69 8.93 14.88 8.53
N GLU A 70 7.65 14.63 8.27
CA GLU A 70 6.62 14.63 9.32
C GLU A 70 6.21 13.23 9.74
N ILE A 71 5.89 12.37 8.77
CA ILE A 71 5.50 10.99 9.04
C ILE A 71 6.73 10.10 9.27
N GLY A 72 7.89 10.49 8.73
CA GLY A 72 9.13 9.71 8.84
C GLY A 72 9.16 8.46 7.97
N ILE A 73 8.38 8.44 6.88
CA ILE A 73 8.33 7.34 5.91
C ILE A 73 9.12 7.73 4.67
N LYS A 74 9.92 6.78 4.15
CA LYS A 74 10.69 7.00 2.92
C LYS A 74 9.77 7.34 1.76
N LYS A 75 10.22 8.23 0.88
CA LYS A 75 9.52 8.64 -0.34
C LYS A 75 8.94 7.45 -1.13
N ASP A 76 9.76 6.43 -1.41
CA ASP A 76 9.32 5.26 -2.17
C ASP A 76 8.18 4.50 -1.47
N THR A 77 8.30 4.27 -0.17
CA THR A 77 7.27 3.61 0.64
C THR A 77 5.97 4.41 0.66
N ALA A 78 6.04 5.74 0.83
CA ALA A 78 4.86 6.60 0.81
C ALA A 78 4.13 6.55 -0.55
N MET A 79 4.88 6.55 -1.65
CA MET A 79 4.30 6.44 -3.00
C MET A 79 3.71 5.06 -3.27
N LYS A 80 4.35 3.99 -2.78
CA LYS A 80 3.79 2.62 -2.87
C LYS A 80 2.48 2.52 -2.09
N LEU A 81 2.44 3.00 -0.85
CA LEU A 81 1.23 3.00 -0.03
C LEU A 81 0.08 3.74 -0.70
N LEU A 82 0.35 4.96 -1.17
CA LEU A 82 -0.59 5.79 -1.89
C LEU A 82 -1.17 5.06 -3.11
N ARG A 83 -0.30 4.50 -3.95
CA ARG A 83 -0.70 3.82 -5.20
C ARG A 83 -1.39 2.48 -4.96
N SER A 84 -0.95 1.72 -3.96
CA SER A 84 -1.59 0.46 -3.57
C SER A 84 -2.99 0.71 -3.04
N TYR A 85 -3.17 1.71 -2.18
CA TYR A 85 -4.50 2.07 -1.69
C TYR A 85 -5.42 2.52 -2.83
N TYR A 86 -4.95 3.43 -3.68
CA TYR A 86 -5.72 3.89 -4.84
C TYR A 86 -6.10 2.73 -5.79
N PHE A 87 -5.20 1.78 -5.98
CA PHE A 87 -5.49 0.57 -6.75
C PHE A 87 -6.62 -0.25 -6.11
N LEU A 88 -6.58 -0.49 -4.80
CA LEU A 88 -7.68 -1.19 -4.12
C LEU A 88 -9.00 -0.42 -4.24
N GLU A 89 -8.99 0.90 -4.07
CA GLU A 89 -10.20 1.73 -4.18
C GLU A 89 -10.84 1.62 -5.57
N LYS A 90 -10.04 1.49 -6.63
CA LYS A 90 -10.54 1.43 -8.02
C LYS A 90 -10.86 0.04 -8.51
N GLU A 91 -10.05 -0.95 -8.13
CA GLU A 91 -10.07 -2.27 -8.75
C GLU A 91 -10.64 -3.33 -7.81
N GLU A 92 -10.52 -3.11 -6.50
CA GLU A 92 -10.91 -4.06 -5.46
C GLU A 92 -11.70 -3.36 -4.34
N PRO A 93 -12.75 -2.57 -4.64
CA PRO A 93 -13.46 -1.76 -3.63
C PRO A 93 -14.11 -2.63 -2.54
N ASP A 94 -14.49 -3.87 -2.89
CA ASP A 94 -15.01 -4.84 -1.93
C ASP A 94 -14.00 -5.21 -0.84
N TYR A 95 -12.70 -5.14 -1.16
CA TYR A 95 -11.61 -5.39 -0.21
C TYR A 95 -11.52 -4.30 0.88
N LEU A 96 -12.02 -3.11 0.59
CA LEU A 96 -12.00 -1.96 1.51
C LEU A 96 -13.25 -1.87 2.39
N LYS A 97 -14.27 -2.71 2.17
CA LYS A 97 -15.47 -2.73 3.00
C LYS A 97 -15.13 -3.20 4.41
N GLU A 98 -15.70 -2.53 5.43
CA GLU A 98 -15.37 -2.78 6.84
C GLU A 98 -15.60 -4.24 7.25
N ASP A 99 -16.63 -4.89 6.70
CA ASP A 99 -16.93 -6.30 6.97
C ASP A 99 -15.81 -7.22 6.47
N PHE A 100 -15.22 -6.90 5.32
CA PHE A 100 -14.08 -7.64 4.77
C PHE A 100 -12.83 -7.42 5.62
N VAL A 101 -12.54 -6.18 6.03
CA VAL A 101 -11.37 -5.86 6.88
C VAL A 101 -11.50 -6.50 8.28
N ARG A 102 -12.72 -6.56 8.85
CA ARG A 102 -12.99 -7.23 10.12
C ARG A 102 -12.91 -8.75 10.01
N GLN A 103 -13.42 -9.36 8.94
CA GLN A 103 -13.31 -10.81 8.68
C GLN A 103 -11.89 -11.23 8.29
N ALA A 104 -11.14 -10.35 7.62
CA ALA A 104 -9.72 -10.50 7.30
C ALA A 104 -8.80 -10.38 8.53
N GLN A 105 -9.31 -10.06 9.73
CA GLN A 105 -8.53 -10.25 10.95
C GLN A 105 -8.16 -11.74 11.17
N THR A 106 -8.93 -12.66 10.56
CA THR A 106 -8.60 -14.11 10.46
C THR A 106 -7.97 -14.54 9.13
N ALA A 107 -8.02 -13.71 8.07
CA ALA A 107 -7.43 -13.97 6.77
C ALA A 107 -6.44 -12.85 6.39
N SER A 108 -5.14 -13.17 6.42
CA SER A 108 -4.01 -12.24 6.24
C SER A 108 -4.27 -11.11 5.23
N VAL A 109 -4.48 -9.88 5.73
CA VAL A 109 -4.48 -8.67 4.88
C VAL A 109 -3.15 -8.63 4.12
N PRO A 110 -3.15 -8.60 2.78
CA PRO A 110 -1.92 -8.63 2.03
C PRO A 110 -1.14 -7.37 2.34
N ASN A 111 0.18 -7.51 2.44
CA ASN A 111 1.03 -6.37 2.64
C ASN A 111 0.96 -5.42 1.42
N TYR A 112 1.24 -4.14 1.65
CA TYR A 112 1.17 -3.11 0.60
C TYR A 112 2.13 -3.37 -0.58
N GLU A 113 3.23 -4.10 -0.37
CA GLU A 113 4.18 -4.47 -1.43
C GLU A 113 3.58 -5.54 -2.36
N SER A 114 2.90 -6.55 -1.82
CA SER A 114 2.16 -7.58 -2.57
C SER A 114 1.07 -6.93 -3.42
N VAL A 115 0.31 -5.99 -2.84
CA VAL A 115 -0.70 -5.21 -3.61
C VAL A 115 -0.04 -4.33 -4.66
N ASN A 116 1.10 -3.68 -4.35
CA ASN A 116 1.82 -2.90 -5.34
C ASN A 116 2.33 -3.78 -6.51
N LEU A 117 2.74 -5.01 -6.25
CA LEU A 117 3.12 -5.97 -7.30
C LEU A 117 1.93 -6.34 -8.17
N LEU A 118 0.75 -6.60 -7.59
CA LEU A 118 -0.49 -6.85 -8.33
C LEU A 118 -0.83 -5.67 -9.26
N ARG A 119 -0.76 -4.45 -8.73
CA ARG A 119 -0.97 -3.22 -9.51
C ARG A 119 0.02 -3.09 -10.67
N LEU A 120 1.29 -3.44 -10.46
CA LEU A 120 2.31 -3.41 -11.51
C LEU A 120 2.07 -4.52 -12.55
N ALA A 121 1.66 -5.71 -12.11
CA ALA A 121 1.34 -6.84 -12.98
C ALA A 121 0.19 -6.52 -13.93
N LYS A 122 -0.85 -5.81 -13.47
CA LYS A 122 -1.99 -5.39 -14.32
C LYS A 122 -1.58 -4.63 -15.59
N ASN A 123 -0.47 -3.89 -15.54
CA ASN A 123 0.00 -3.08 -16.65
C ASN A 123 1.05 -3.80 -17.54
N LYS A 124 1.36 -5.07 -17.26
CA LYS A 124 2.32 -5.84 -18.07
C LYS A 124 1.61 -6.52 -19.23
N LYS A 125 2.06 -6.25 -20.45
CA LYS A 125 1.52 -6.83 -21.68
C LYS A 125 1.68 -8.36 -21.78
N ALA A 126 2.69 -8.92 -21.11
CA ALA A 126 2.99 -10.35 -21.13
C ALA A 126 2.06 -11.21 -20.26
N LEU A 127 1.13 -10.59 -19.52
CA LEU A 127 0.14 -11.30 -18.71
C LEU A 127 -1.21 -11.20 -19.41
N ASP A 128 -1.85 -12.35 -19.63
CA ASP A 128 -3.24 -12.37 -20.04
C ASP A 128 -4.19 -12.21 -18.83
N GLU A 129 -5.49 -12.17 -19.09
CA GLU A 129 -6.50 -12.00 -18.06
C GLU A 129 -6.54 -13.20 -17.08
N THR A 130 -6.24 -14.41 -17.57
CA THR A 130 -6.24 -15.64 -16.77
C THR A 130 -5.08 -15.64 -15.77
N ASP A 131 -3.89 -15.32 -16.24
CA ASP A 131 -2.69 -15.18 -15.42
C ASP A 131 -2.88 -14.11 -14.35
N TYR A 132 -3.46 -12.97 -14.74
CA TYR A 132 -3.75 -11.88 -13.83
C TYR A 132 -4.74 -12.30 -12.73
N LYS A 133 -5.80 -13.03 -13.09
CA LYS A 133 -6.78 -13.56 -12.13
C LYS A 133 -6.15 -14.53 -11.14
N GLU A 134 -5.30 -15.45 -11.58
CA GLU A 134 -4.60 -16.36 -10.67
C GLU A 134 -3.63 -15.59 -9.77
N PHE A 135 -2.87 -14.64 -10.33
CA PHE A 135 -1.97 -13.80 -9.55
C PHE A 135 -2.71 -12.98 -8.48
N ARG A 136 -3.90 -12.45 -8.81
CA ARG A 136 -4.80 -11.79 -7.86
C ARG A 136 -5.20 -12.73 -6.71
N LYS A 137 -5.58 -13.97 -6.98
CA LYS A 137 -5.92 -14.95 -5.94
C LYS A 137 -4.74 -15.23 -5.02
N GLN A 138 -3.53 -15.32 -5.56
CA GLN A 138 -2.34 -15.52 -4.74
C GLN A 138 -2.10 -14.37 -3.75
N VAL A 139 -2.46 -13.14 -4.12
CA VAL A 139 -2.35 -11.97 -3.26
C VAL A 139 -3.43 -11.97 -2.18
N PHE A 140 -4.70 -12.13 -2.55
CA PHE A 140 -5.82 -11.89 -1.62
C PHE A 140 -6.32 -13.14 -0.89
N GLU A 141 -6.23 -14.32 -1.50
CA GLU A 141 -6.73 -15.57 -0.89
C GLU A 141 -5.59 -16.32 -0.18
N LYS A 142 -4.42 -16.42 -0.83
CA LYS A 142 -3.27 -17.13 -0.27
C LYS A 142 -2.38 -16.26 0.61
N GLY A 143 -2.54 -14.94 0.56
CA GLY A 143 -1.79 -13.99 1.39
C GLY A 143 -0.27 -14.03 1.18
N LYS A 144 0.20 -14.41 -0.02
CA LYS A 144 1.64 -14.56 -0.30
C LYS A 144 2.40 -13.24 -0.10
N ASP A 145 3.63 -13.34 0.39
CA ASP A 145 4.49 -12.18 0.53
C ASP A 145 5.08 -11.71 -0.81
N ALA A 146 5.57 -10.47 -0.83
CA ALA A 146 6.04 -9.83 -2.05
C ALA A 146 7.24 -10.53 -2.71
N ARG A 147 8.09 -11.22 -1.94
CA ARG A 147 9.24 -11.94 -2.47
C ARG A 147 8.81 -13.18 -3.24
N GLU A 148 7.85 -13.93 -2.70
CA GLU A 148 7.27 -15.10 -3.37
C GLU A 148 6.52 -14.70 -4.63
N LEU A 149 5.62 -13.71 -4.52
CA LEU A 149 4.87 -13.18 -5.65
C LEU A 149 5.77 -12.66 -6.78
N LYS A 150 6.93 -12.06 -6.45
CA LYS A 150 7.88 -11.60 -7.47
C LYS A 150 8.50 -12.78 -8.25
N LYS A 151 8.78 -13.90 -7.58
CA LYS A 151 9.27 -15.12 -8.26
C LYS A 151 8.18 -15.69 -9.16
N ASP A 152 6.97 -15.81 -8.65
CA ASP A 152 5.82 -16.35 -9.40
C ASP A 152 5.53 -15.49 -10.63
N LEU A 153 5.49 -14.17 -10.47
CA LEU A 153 5.30 -13.22 -11.57
C LEU A 153 6.39 -13.37 -12.64
N THR A 154 7.65 -13.58 -12.23
CA THR A 154 8.75 -13.76 -13.18
C THR A 154 8.62 -15.09 -13.93
N ALA A 155 8.20 -16.15 -13.25
CA ALA A 155 7.98 -17.47 -13.84
C ALA A 155 6.84 -17.44 -14.88
N ILE A 156 5.71 -16.80 -14.54
CA ILE A 156 4.57 -16.65 -15.46
C ILE A 156 4.98 -15.90 -16.73
N ILE A 157 5.64 -14.75 -16.58
CA ILE A 157 6.11 -13.95 -17.73
C ILE A 157 7.06 -14.76 -18.61
N ARG A 158 7.99 -15.51 -17.99
CA ARG A 158 8.93 -16.34 -18.74
C ARG A 158 8.21 -17.43 -19.52
N GLN A 159 7.26 -18.12 -18.88
CA GLN A 159 6.47 -19.17 -19.53
C GLN A 159 5.70 -18.62 -20.74
N ARG A 160 5.09 -17.44 -20.62
CA ARG A 160 4.39 -16.79 -21.74
C ARG A 160 5.32 -16.42 -22.89
N LEU A 161 6.49 -15.87 -22.59
CA LEU A 161 7.50 -15.56 -23.60
C LEU A 161 8.10 -16.81 -24.27
N GLU A 162 8.08 -17.96 -23.61
CA GLU A 162 8.51 -19.24 -24.20
C GLU A 162 7.40 -19.89 -25.06
N LEU A 163 6.13 -19.59 -24.79
CA LEU A 163 4.98 -20.08 -25.56
C LEU A 163 4.68 -19.22 -26.81
N GLU A 164 4.83 -17.89 -26.73
CA GLU A 164 4.61 -16.98 -27.88
C GLU A 164 5.40 -17.38 -29.17
N PRO A 165 6.65 -17.86 -29.12
CA PRO A 165 7.38 -18.32 -30.31
C PRO A 165 6.87 -19.65 -30.88
N GLU A 166 6.31 -20.52 -30.04
CA GLU A 166 5.77 -21.84 -30.44
C GLU A 166 4.36 -21.72 -31.03
N GLU A 167 3.53 -20.78 -30.53
CA GLU A 167 2.20 -20.50 -31.06
C GLU A 167 2.21 -19.73 -32.40
N ALA A 168 3.35 -19.14 -32.78
CA ALA A 168 3.53 -18.39 -34.02
C ALA A 168 4.03 -19.23 -35.22
N ARG A 169 4.11 -20.56 -35.07
CA ARG A 169 4.51 -21.52 -36.13
C ARG A 169 3.31 -22.29 -36.68
#